data_AF-A0AAD5BE09-F1
#
_entry.id   AF-A0AAD5BE09-F1
#
_cell.length_a   1.000
_cell.length_b   1.000
_cell.length_c   1.000
_cell.angle_alpha   90.00
_cell.angle_beta   90.00
_cell.angle_gamma   90.00
#
_symmetry.space_group_name_H-M   'P 1'
#
loop_
_entity.id
_entity.type
_entity.pdbx_description
1 polymer ?
#
loop_
_entity_poly.entity_id
_entity_poly.type
_entity_poly.pdbx_seq_one_letter_code
_entity_poly.pdbx_strand_id
1 'polypeptide(L)'
;MPSSSIPTTKHVPIPLFLFTYNCNQQDLIPEVFKSKLVSILPDQLSSLYVFGFQEFCSVLDGLFASSASAKLINFNQMLQSALQEKYHQPTGFSTISSTFIGAIGMIIITPYAAKFKNVRTATTSCGYAYSSLKGGVGARVSYYPEGALDSSDHVELSFATAHLNAYEGEYYYLQRNTNLYNIIRSLNFGDGYGLIKPENHVFILGDLNYRTSQNYTPNDAESQELLSLLDVSATDAAYSKRVEELVDKYDELKMSMQNGDVLQNFSEGKITFPPTYKFHLNTAIYNTKRSPSWCDRVVYLSSYEEVGPNTLGQQFPKLTSSSKANHDEIVRQSLPEVKEYNSLDSLLMSDHRPIYLEISVPFSPPQSIISPLSGCMQILPAGLKAGVLLNETSRLEALERSSNVVSGPTTLYLKPTTYDNITQNVIRPLSNTIIGYGIWLGGTRQGRLFLLTLIFIVWVYFRFF
;
A
#
# COMPACT_ATOMS: atom_id res chain seq x y z
N MET A 1 -30.82 -35.49 19.40
CA MET A 1 -30.81 -34.94 18.04
C MET A 1 -29.36 -34.59 17.72
N PRO A 2 -28.72 -35.22 16.72
CA PRO A 2 -27.37 -34.84 16.35
C PRO A 2 -27.41 -33.46 15.68
N SER A 3 -26.59 -32.54 16.17
CA SER A 3 -26.39 -31.20 15.62
C SER A 3 -25.90 -31.33 14.18
N SER A 4 -26.70 -30.87 13.23
CA SER A 4 -26.30 -30.71 11.83
C SER A 4 -25.17 -29.69 11.75
N SER A 5 -23.93 -30.17 11.64
CA SER A 5 -22.80 -29.35 11.19
C SER A 5 -23.14 -28.82 9.79
N ILE A 6 -23.32 -27.51 9.69
CA ILE A 6 -23.43 -26.82 8.40
C ILE A 6 -22.17 -27.16 7.60
N PRO A 7 -22.29 -27.67 6.36
CA PRO A 7 -21.12 -27.90 5.53
C PRO A 7 -20.53 -26.53 5.19
N THR A 8 -19.38 -26.18 5.79
CA THR A 8 -18.58 -25.04 5.37
C THR A 8 -18.17 -25.27 3.91
N THR A 9 -18.79 -24.57 2.98
CA THR A 9 -18.35 -24.51 1.59
C THR A 9 -16.88 -24.05 1.61
N LYS A 10 -15.98 -24.95 1.23
CA LYS A 10 -14.54 -24.63 1.14
C LYS A 10 -14.35 -23.68 -0.05
N HIS A 11 -14.30 -22.39 0.23
CA HIS A 11 -14.01 -21.40 -0.80
C HIS A 11 -12.55 -21.48 -1.20
N VAL A 12 -12.30 -21.41 -2.51
CA VAL A 12 -10.95 -21.36 -3.09
C VAL A 12 -10.29 -20.04 -2.67
N PRO A 13 -8.99 -20.04 -2.32
CA PRO A 13 -8.25 -18.81 -2.07
C PRO A 13 -8.35 -17.82 -3.23
N ILE A 14 -8.31 -16.54 -2.91
CA ILE A 14 -8.46 -15.42 -3.84
C ILE A 14 -7.05 -15.01 -4.32
N PRO A 15 -6.65 -15.32 -5.57
CA PRO A 15 -5.36 -14.89 -6.10
C PRO A 15 -5.38 -13.40 -6.42
N LEU A 16 -4.37 -12.68 -5.97
CA LEU A 16 -4.19 -11.24 -6.14
C LEU A 16 -2.79 -10.97 -6.70
N PHE A 17 -2.70 -9.99 -7.60
CA PHE A 17 -1.44 -9.43 -8.06
C PHE A 17 -1.40 -7.95 -7.67
N LEU A 18 -0.44 -7.56 -6.85
CA LEU A 18 -0.24 -6.18 -6.41
C LEU A 18 1.07 -5.65 -6.97
N PHE A 19 1.07 -4.45 -7.53
CA PHE A 19 2.23 -3.82 -8.14
C PHE A 19 2.32 -2.38 -7.68
N THR A 20 3.51 -1.91 -7.30
CA THR A 20 3.73 -0.48 -7.04
C THR A 20 4.94 0.06 -7.77
N TYR A 21 4.83 1.30 -8.25
CA TYR A 21 5.91 1.97 -8.96
C TYR A 21 5.90 3.50 -8.74
N ASN A 22 6.99 4.02 -8.18
CA ASN A 22 7.30 5.44 -8.24
C ASN A 22 7.92 5.79 -9.61
N CYS A 23 7.19 6.55 -10.42
CA CYS A 23 7.58 6.91 -11.79
C CYS A 23 8.55 8.10 -11.86
N ASN A 24 8.87 8.76 -10.75
CA ASN A 24 9.76 9.93 -10.68
C ASN A 24 9.43 11.00 -11.75
N GLN A 25 8.13 11.23 -11.96
CA GLN A 25 7.59 12.22 -12.89
C GLN A 25 7.98 11.97 -14.36
N GLN A 26 8.50 10.78 -14.68
CA GLN A 26 8.87 10.37 -16.02
C GLN A 26 7.65 9.84 -16.78
N ASP A 27 7.56 10.18 -18.05
CA ASP A 27 6.56 9.58 -18.94
C ASP A 27 6.97 8.16 -19.30
N LEU A 28 6.01 7.22 -19.21
CA LEU A 28 6.28 5.83 -19.55
C LEU A 28 6.25 5.63 -21.06
N ILE A 29 7.33 5.08 -21.62
CA ILE A 29 7.40 4.51 -22.96
C ILE A 29 6.53 3.23 -22.98
N PRO A 30 5.37 3.22 -23.65
CA PRO A 30 4.38 2.15 -23.50
C PRO A 30 4.91 0.76 -23.88
N GLU A 31 5.68 0.67 -24.96
CA GLU A 31 6.19 -0.63 -25.44
C GLU A 31 7.21 -1.25 -24.48
N VAL A 32 8.10 -0.43 -23.91
CA VAL A 32 9.08 -0.89 -22.91
C VAL A 32 8.36 -1.32 -21.64
N PHE A 33 7.45 -0.47 -21.14
CA PHE A 33 6.73 -0.77 -19.90
C PHE A 33 5.87 -2.03 -20.02
N LYS A 34 5.06 -2.17 -21.08
CA LYS A 34 4.25 -3.38 -21.32
C LYS A 34 5.12 -4.63 -21.41
N SER A 35 6.18 -4.62 -22.22
CA SER A 35 7.03 -5.79 -22.42
C SER A 35 7.65 -6.27 -21.09
N LYS A 36 8.09 -5.34 -20.26
CA LYS A 36 8.64 -5.66 -18.93
C LYS A 36 7.55 -6.11 -17.95
N LEU A 37 6.38 -5.46 -17.96
CA LEU A 37 5.26 -5.86 -17.11
C LEU A 37 4.78 -7.29 -17.44
N VAL A 38 4.63 -7.63 -18.71
CA VAL A 38 4.20 -8.97 -19.16
C VAL A 38 5.13 -10.07 -18.65
N SER A 39 6.43 -9.78 -18.51
CA SER A 39 7.41 -10.76 -18.02
C SER A 39 7.25 -11.15 -16.55
N ILE A 40 6.59 -10.32 -15.73
CA ILE A 40 6.36 -10.57 -14.29
C ILE A 40 4.91 -10.90 -13.96
N LEU A 41 4.00 -10.84 -14.95
CA LEU A 41 2.62 -11.23 -14.72
C LEU A 41 2.55 -12.75 -14.45
N PRO A 42 1.71 -13.17 -13.49
CA PRO A 42 1.62 -14.58 -13.12
C PRO A 42 1.19 -15.46 -14.30
N ASP A 43 1.50 -16.75 -14.23
CA ASP A 43 1.09 -17.68 -15.30
C ASP A 43 -0.40 -18.01 -15.22
N GLN A 44 -0.96 -17.97 -14.01
CA GLN A 44 -2.39 -18.13 -13.75
C GLN A 44 -3.07 -16.79 -13.53
N LEU A 45 -4.34 -16.69 -13.92
CA LEU A 45 -5.12 -15.47 -13.74
C LEU A 45 -5.34 -15.16 -12.26
N SER A 46 -4.98 -13.93 -11.86
CA SER A 46 -5.42 -13.36 -10.60
C SER A 46 -6.87 -12.89 -10.68
N SER A 47 -7.57 -12.93 -9.55
CA SER A 47 -8.92 -12.38 -9.40
C SER A 47 -8.90 -10.86 -9.51
N LEU A 48 -7.87 -10.21 -8.96
CA LEU A 48 -7.62 -8.78 -9.08
C LEU A 48 -6.15 -8.50 -9.40
N TYR A 49 -5.94 -7.48 -10.25
CA TYR A 49 -4.65 -6.84 -10.49
C TYR A 49 -4.73 -5.41 -9.98
N VAL A 50 -3.94 -5.09 -8.96
CA VAL A 50 -3.93 -3.80 -8.27
C VAL A 50 -2.61 -3.10 -8.56
N PHE A 51 -2.69 -1.95 -9.24
CA PHE A 51 -1.52 -1.17 -9.64
C PHE A 51 -1.52 0.17 -8.90
N GLY A 52 -0.54 0.38 -8.03
CA GLY A 52 -0.26 1.63 -7.35
C GLY A 52 0.85 2.41 -8.05
N PHE A 53 0.64 3.71 -8.25
CA PHE A 53 1.64 4.60 -8.84
C PHE A 53 1.89 5.82 -7.97
N GLN A 54 3.15 6.22 -7.87
CA GLN A 54 3.57 7.47 -7.23
C GLN A 54 4.37 8.29 -8.24
N GLU A 55 4.26 9.62 -8.14
CA GLU A 55 4.90 10.54 -9.09
C GLU A 55 4.64 10.17 -10.57
N PHE A 56 3.44 9.65 -10.89
CA PHE A 56 3.08 9.27 -12.27
C PHE A 56 2.92 10.48 -13.21
N CYS A 57 2.93 11.68 -12.64
CA CYS A 57 2.90 12.94 -13.34
C CYS A 57 3.75 13.98 -12.61
N SER A 58 4.01 15.11 -13.26
CA SER A 58 4.75 16.21 -12.63
C SER A 58 3.97 16.77 -11.43
N VAL A 59 4.68 17.39 -10.48
CA VAL A 59 4.05 18.07 -9.34
C VAL A 59 2.96 19.05 -9.79
N LEU A 60 3.22 19.79 -10.87
CA LEU A 60 2.27 20.74 -11.43
C LEU A 60 1.02 20.04 -11.98
N ASP A 61 1.20 18.99 -12.78
CA ASP A 61 0.09 18.21 -13.32
C ASP A 61 -0.76 17.57 -12.21
N GLY A 62 -0.12 17.08 -11.14
CA GLY A 62 -0.80 16.48 -10.00
C GLY A 62 -1.71 17.46 -9.26
N LEU A 63 -1.40 18.75 -9.28
CA LEU A 63 -2.23 19.79 -8.65
C LEU A 63 -3.46 20.16 -9.49
N PHE A 64 -3.50 19.77 -10.77
CA PHE A 64 -4.63 19.98 -11.66
C PHE A 64 -5.28 18.64 -12.07
N ALA A 65 -6.46 18.37 -11.52
CA ALA A 65 -7.13 17.07 -11.67
C ALA A 65 -7.32 16.61 -13.13
N SER A 66 -7.56 17.53 -14.07
CA SER A 66 -7.70 17.22 -15.50
C SER A 66 -6.41 16.64 -16.09
N SER A 67 -5.25 17.22 -15.78
CA SER A 67 -3.94 16.78 -16.27
C SER A 67 -3.56 15.41 -15.69
N ALA A 68 -3.73 15.23 -14.38
CA ALA A 68 -3.46 13.96 -13.71
C ALA A 68 -4.40 12.84 -14.22
N SER A 69 -5.69 13.13 -14.39
CA SER A 69 -6.67 12.17 -14.90
C SER A 69 -6.31 11.65 -16.30
N ALA A 70 -5.92 12.55 -17.22
CA ALA A 70 -5.52 12.16 -18.57
C ALA A 70 -4.32 11.18 -18.57
N LYS A 71 -3.31 11.42 -17.71
CA LYS A 71 -2.16 10.53 -17.56
C LYS A 71 -2.56 9.17 -16.99
N LEU A 72 -3.42 9.13 -15.98
CA LEU A 72 -3.88 7.88 -15.38
C LEU A 72 -4.74 7.04 -16.34
N ILE A 73 -5.54 7.68 -17.19
CA ILE A 73 -6.30 7.01 -18.26
C ILE A 73 -5.36 6.30 -19.23
N ASN A 74 -4.27 6.96 -19.65
CA ASN A 74 -3.27 6.35 -20.52
C ASN A 74 -2.58 5.14 -19.86
N PHE A 75 -2.27 5.23 -18.56
CA PHE A 75 -1.73 4.10 -17.80
C PHE A 75 -2.74 2.95 -17.77
N ASN A 76 -4.02 3.22 -17.51
CA ASN A 76 -5.06 2.19 -17.49
C ASN A 76 -5.19 1.45 -18.83
N GLN A 77 -5.16 2.18 -19.95
CA GLN A 77 -5.20 1.58 -21.29
C GLN A 77 -3.99 0.68 -21.54
N MET A 78 -2.80 1.15 -21.16
CA MET A 78 -1.55 0.40 -21.28
C MET A 78 -1.57 -0.90 -20.47
N LEU A 79 -2.06 -0.85 -19.22
CA LEU A 79 -2.20 -2.00 -18.34
C LEU A 79 -3.19 -3.03 -18.88
N GLN A 80 -4.36 -2.59 -19.35
CA GLN A 80 -5.34 -3.49 -19.96
C GLN A 80 -4.78 -4.16 -21.22
N SER A 81 -4.04 -3.42 -22.05
CA SER A 81 -3.38 -4.00 -23.23
C SER A 81 -2.32 -5.04 -22.84
N ALA A 82 -1.49 -4.78 -21.82
CA ALA A 82 -0.51 -5.75 -21.33
C ALA A 82 -1.16 -7.03 -20.80
N LEU A 83 -2.24 -6.90 -20.02
CA LEU A 83 -2.99 -8.04 -19.50
C LEU A 83 -3.64 -8.85 -20.63
N GLN A 84 -4.23 -8.17 -21.62
CA GLN A 84 -4.82 -8.83 -22.78
C GLN A 84 -3.77 -9.57 -23.62
N GLU A 85 -2.58 -8.99 -23.79
CA GLU A 85 -1.45 -9.58 -24.51
C GLU A 85 -0.90 -10.83 -23.80
N LYS A 86 -0.77 -10.83 -22.47
CA LYS A 86 -0.32 -12.01 -21.71
C LYS A 86 -1.35 -13.14 -21.77
N TYR A 87 -2.62 -12.84 -21.48
CA TYR A 87 -3.61 -13.88 -21.16
C TYR A 87 -4.63 -14.18 -22.24
N HIS A 88 -4.71 -13.36 -23.29
CA HIS A 88 -5.65 -13.54 -24.41
C HIS A 88 -7.09 -13.83 -23.95
N GLN A 89 -7.54 -13.16 -22.88
CA GLN A 89 -8.85 -13.45 -22.28
C GLN A 89 -9.99 -13.09 -23.23
N PRO A 90 -10.89 -14.02 -23.58
CA PRO A 90 -11.98 -13.75 -24.53
C PRO A 90 -12.94 -12.64 -24.07
N THR A 91 -13.18 -12.55 -22.77
CA THR A 91 -14.05 -11.54 -22.16
C THR A 91 -13.35 -10.19 -21.94
N GLY A 92 -12.04 -10.13 -22.20
CA GLY A 92 -11.21 -8.98 -21.90
C GLY A 92 -11.01 -8.74 -20.40
N PHE A 93 -10.38 -7.60 -20.11
CA PHE A 93 -10.16 -7.10 -18.75
C PHE A 93 -10.98 -5.84 -18.52
N SER A 94 -11.55 -5.70 -17.32
CA SER A 94 -12.36 -4.55 -16.92
C SER A 94 -11.71 -3.81 -15.76
N THR A 95 -11.64 -2.48 -15.85
CA THR A 95 -11.24 -1.62 -14.72
C THR A 95 -12.40 -1.48 -13.75
N ILE A 96 -12.23 -1.94 -12.51
CA ILE A 96 -13.26 -1.76 -11.47
C ILE A 96 -13.06 -0.45 -10.70
N SER A 97 -11.84 0.05 -10.62
CA SER A 97 -11.51 1.28 -9.92
C SER A 97 -10.31 1.98 -10.56
N SER A 98 -10.39 3.30 -10.70
CA SER A 98 -9.30 4.17 -11.10
C SER A 98 -9.43 5.46 -10.30
N THR A 99 -8.52 5.67 -9.35
CA THR A 99 -8.58 6.77 -8.39
C THR A 99 -7.21 7.40 -8.21
N PHE A 100 -7.16 8.71 -7.97
CA PHE A 100 -5.91 9.43 -7.75
C PHE A 100 -6.10 10.63 -6.83
N ILE A 101 -5.00 11.07 -6.24
CA ILE A 101 -4.87 12.35 -5.55
C ILE A 101 -3.47 12.89 -5.80
N GLY A 102 -3.35 14.12 -6.31
CA GLY A 102 -2.04 14.62 -6.69
C GLY A 102 -1.42 13.76 -7.81
N ALA A 103 -0.16 13.37 -7.59
CA ALA A 103 0.57 12.43 -8.43
C ALA A 103 0.60 10.99 -7.84
N ILE A 104 -0.38 10.64 -7.00
CA ILE A 104 -0.53 9.31 -6.40
C ILE A 104 -1.79 8.68 -6.99
N GLY A 105 -1.67 7.52 -7.62
CA GLY A 105 -2.76 6.87 -8.35
C GLY A 105 -2.89 5.39 -8.02
N MET A 106 -4.08 4.85 -8.21
CA MET A 106 -4.35 3.43 -8.14
C MET A 106 -5.35 3.00 -9.21
N ILE A 107 -5.05 1.88 -9.86
CA ILE A 107 -5.89 1.27 -10.89
C ILE A 107 -6.09 -0.19 -10.50
N ILE A 108 -7.34 -0.65 -10.48
CA ILE A 108 -7.69 -2.05 -10.19
C ILE A 108 -8.43 -2.64 -11.39
N ILE A 109 -7.90 -3.75 -11.90
CA ILE A 109 -8.36 -4.43 -13.12
C ILE A 109 -8.68 -5.89 -12.79
N THR A 110 -9.72 -6.45 -13.42
CA THR A 110 -10.12 -7.85 -13.26
C THR A 110 -10.58 -8.47 -14.59
N PRO A 111 -10.32 -9.76 -14.83
CA PRO A 111 -11.01 -10.52 -15.87
C PRO A 111 -12.41 -11.00 -15.45
N TYR A 112 -12.79 -10.87 -14.16
CA TYR A 112 -14.01 -11.42 -13.59
C TYR A 112 -14.94 -10.35 -13.00
N ALA A 113 -15.33 -9.35 -13.81
CA ALA A 113 -16.12 -8.19 -13.33
C ALA A 113 -17.39 -8.58 -12.57
N ALA A 114 -18.07 -9.66 -12.96
CA ALA A 114 -19.28 -10.16 -12.30
C ALA A 114 -19.07 -10.62 -10.86
N LYS A 115 -17.83 -10.88 -10.43
CA LYS A 115 -17.48 -11.28 -9.05
C LYS A 115 -17.28 -10.11 -8.09
N PHE A 116 -17.36 -8.87 -8.57
CA PHE A 116 -17.05 -7.68 -7.76
C PHE A 116 -18.22 -6.69 -7.73
N LYS A 117 -18.57 -6.20 -6.54
CA LYS A 117 -19.57 -5.12 -6.33
C LYS A 117 -19.13 -4.17 -5.22
N ASN A 118 -19.93 -3.12 -4.98
CA ASN A 118 -19.77 -2.15 -3.91
C ASN A 118 -18.39 -1.47 -3.90
N VAL A 119 -17.87 -1.14 -5.09
CA VAL A 119 -16.60 -0.43 -5.22
C VAL A 119 -16.73 0.95 -4.59
N ARG A 120 -15.96 1.19 -3.53
CA ARG A 120 -15.83 2.49 -2.84
C ARG A 120 -14.41 2.97 -3.03
N THR A 121 -14.22 4.28 -3.19
CA THR A 121 -12.89 4.90 -3.28
C THR A 121 -12.75 5.99 -2.24
N ALA A 122 -11.53 6.21 -1.79
CA ALA A 122 -11.19 7.23 -0.82
C ALA A 122 -9.86 7.88 -1.19
N THR A 123 -9.67 9.15 -0.83
CA THR A 123 -8.41 9.87 -1.03
C THR A 123 -8.06 10.67 0.20
N THR A 124 -6.77 10.73 0.51
CA THR A 124 -6.26 11.50 1.64
C THR A 124 -4.92 12.15 1.30
N SER A 125 -4.61 13.23 2.02
CA SER A 125 -3.41 14.02 1.86
C SER A 125 -2.75 14.27 3.22
N CYS A 126 -1.42 14.22 3.22
CA CYS A 126 -0.58 14.53 4.37
C CYS A 126 0.66 15.34 3.96
N GLY A 127 0.68 15.90 2.75
CA GLY A 127 1.76 16.77 2.28
C GLY A 127 1.81 18.09 3.05
N TYR A 128 2.84 18.90 2.75
CA TYR A 128 3.00 20.21 3.35
C TYR A 128 1.71 21.04 3.21
N ALA A 129 1.27 21.68 4.30
CA ALA A 129 -0.01 22.39 4.39
C ALA A 129 -1.23 21.54 3.95
N TYR A 130 -1.21 20.22 4.22
CA TYR A 130 -2.25 19.26 3.82
C TYR A 130 -2.46 19.18 2.30
N SER A 131 -1.43 19.48 1.51
CA SER A 131 -1.47 19.36 0.05
C SER A 131 -1.39 17.90 -0.42
N SER A 132 -1.84 17.64 -1.65
CA SER A 132 -1.79 16.32 -2.29
C SER A 132 -0.41 15.89 -2.78
N LEU A 133 0.68 16.53 -2.31
CA LEU A 133 2.05 16.14 -2.67
C LEU A 133 2.47 14.81 -2.03
N LYS A 134 1.90 14.51 -0.86
CA LYS A 134 2.04 13.24 -0.12
C LYS A 134 0.66 12.85 0.42
N GLY A 135 0.44 11.56 0.63
CA GLY A 135 -0.86 11.05 1.05
C GLY A 135 -1.11 9.65 0.55
N GLY A 136 -2.36 9.36 0.22
CA GLY A 136 -2.72 8.08 -0.35
C GLY A 136 -4.10 8.05 -0.98
N VAL A 137 -4.31 7.03 -1.80
CA VAL A 137 -5.61 6.66 -2.37
C VAL A 137 -5.99 5.28 -1.92
N GLY A 138 -7.29 5.02 -1.81
CA GLY A 138 -7.79 3.72 -1.41
C GLY A 138 -8.99 3.29 -2.22
N ALA A 139 -9.19 1.98 -2.28
CA ALA A 139 -10.36 1.34 -2.87
C ALA A 139 -10.77 0.16 -1.99
N ARG A 140 -12.08 0.01 -1.79
CA ARG A 140 -12.72 -1.11 -1.10
C ARG A 140 -13.68 -1.77 -2.06
N VAL A 141 -13.64 -3.09 -2.15
CA VAL A 141 -14.49 -3.88 -3.05
C VAL A 141 -14.97 -5.14 -2.35
N SER A 142 -16.21 -5.53 -2.62
CA SER A 142 -16.78 -6.81 -2.18
C SER A 142 -16.54 -7.88 -3.25
N TYR A 143 -15.95 -9.01 -2.87
CA TYR A 143 -15.70 -10.17 -3.72
C TYR A 143 -16.71 -11.29 -3.46
N TYR A 144 -17.33 -11.79 -4.54
CA TYR A 144 -18.34 -12.85 -4.54
C TYR A 144 -17.80 -14.05 -5.36
N PRO A 145 -17.42 -15.17 -4.72
CA PRO A 145 -16.78 -16.30 -5.40
C PRO A 145 -17.59 -16.88 -6.57
N GLU A 146 -18.90 -16.99 -6.37
CA GLU A 146 -19.86 -17.54 -7.34
C GLU A 146 -20.45 -16.49 -8.29
N GLY A 147 -20.13 -15.21 -8.08
CA GLY A 147 -20.72 -14.10 -8.82
C GLY A 147 -21.68 -13.28 -7.96
N ALA A 148 -21.65 -11.97 -8.15
CA ALA A 148 -22.32 -11.02 -7.28
C ALA A 148 -23.83 -10.90 -7.52
N LEU A 149 -24.38 -11.61 -8.52
CA LEU A 149 -25.82 -11.73 -8.75
C LEU A 149 -26.40 -12.98 -8.09
N ASP A 150 -25.58 -14.02 -7.91
CA ASP A 150 -26.03 -15.36 -7.55
C ASP A 150 -25.77 -15.71 -6.08
N SER A 151 -24.93 -14.93 -5.38
CA SER A 151 -24.60 -15.18 -3.97
C SER A 151 -24.65 -13.92 -3.11
N SER A 152 -25.06 -14.09 -1.85
CA SER A 152 -24.92 -13.08 -0.79
C SER A 152 -23.61 -13.21 -0.02
N ASP A 153 -22.94 -14.36 -0.12
CA ASP A 153 -21.70 -14.63 0.58
C ASP A 153 -20.53 -13.91 -0.10
N HIS A 154 -19.85 -13.08 0.67
CA HIS A 154 -18.79 -12.21 0.16
C HIS A 154 -17.77 -11.88 1.22
N VAL A 155 -16.60 -11.45 0.76
CA VAL A 155 -15.56 -10.87 1.60
C VAL A 155 -15.15 -9.50 1.05
N GLU A 156 -14.83 -8.56 1.93
CA GLU A 156 -14.34 -7.25 1.54
C GLU A 156 -12.80 -7.24 1.42
N LEU A 157 -12.32 -6.58 0.36
CA LEU A 157 -10.91 -6.34 0.10
C LEU A 157 -10.68 -4.83 0.03
N SER A 158 -9.77 -4.32 0.87
CA SER A 158 -9.37 -2.92 0.93
C SER A 158 -7.91 -2.74 0.54
N PHE A 159 -7.66 -1.83 -0.38
CA PHE A 159 -6.34 -1.51 -0.90
C PHE A 159 -6.04 -0.03 -0.66
N ALA A 160 -4.79 0.28 -0.32
CA ALA A 160 -4.29 1.65 -0.25
C ALA A 160 -2.95 1.79 -0.96
N THR A 161 -2.85 2.76 -1.86
CA THR A 161 -1.58 3.22 -2.41
C THR A 161 -1.14 4.47 -1.65
N ALA A 162 0.02 4.43 -1.00
CA ALA A 162 0.56 5.54 -0.22
C ALA A 162 1.85 6.11 -0.81
N HIS A 163 2.11 7.39 -0.53
CA HIS A 163 3.39 8.04 -0.79
C HIS A 163 3.75 8.90 0.43
N LEU A 164 4.71 8.43 1.23
CA LEU A 164 5.10 9.04 2.50
C LEU A 164 6.26 10.03 2.36
N ASN A 165 6.59 10.71 3.47
CA ASN A 165 7.64 11.73 3.49
C ASN A 165 9.03 11.17 3.15
N ALA A 166 9.68 11.86 2.22
CA ALA A 166 11.05 11.57 1.82
C ALA A 166 12.07 12.06 2.87
N TYR A 167 13.34 11.77 2.59
CA TYR A 167 14.56 12.06 3.36
C TYR A 167 14.85 11.11 4.53
N GLU A 168 16.14 10.92 4.75
CA GLU A 168 16.76 10.22 5.87
C GLU A 168 16.66 11.05 7.18
N GLY A 169 16.70 10.37 8.32
CA GLY A 169 16.76 11.00 9.63
C GLY A 169 15.55 10.73 10.52
N GLU A 170 15.77 10.72 11.83
CA GLU A 170 14.78 10.39 12.86
C GLU A 170 13.50 11.23 12.73
N TYR A 171 13.63 12.54 12.44
CA TYR A 171 12.48 13.42 12.23
C TYR A 171 11.56 12.91 11.10
N TYR A 172 12.13 12.54 9.95
CA TYR A 172 11.35 12.07 8.81
C TYR A 172 10.81 10.65 9.03
N TYR A 173 11.56 9.80 9.72
CA TYR A 173 11.10 8.47 10.16
C TYR A 173 9.82 8.57 11.02
N LEU A 174 9.82 9.41 12.07
CA LEU A 174 8.64 9.61 12.92
C LEU A 174 7.45 10.23 12.16
N GLN A 175 7.74 11.11 11.20
CA GLN A 175 6.73 11.67 10.32
C GLN A 175 6.11 10.59 9.40
N ARG A 176 6.91 9.66 8.86
CA ARG A 176 6.39 8.52 8.07
C ARG A 176 5.44 7.66 8.92
N ASN A 177 5.84 7.31 10.15
CA ASN A 177 5.00 6.53 11.07
C ASN A 177 3.65 7.23 11.32
N THR A 178 3.70 8.52 11.64
CA THR A 178 2.50 9.34 11.90
C THR A 178 1.63 9.47 10.65
N ASN A 179 2.24 9.72 9.48
CA ASN A 179 1.53 9.90 8.21
C ASN A 179 0.85 8.61 7.77
N LEU A 180 1.49 7.45 7.97
CA LEU A 180 0.91 6.15 7.65
C LEU A 180 -0.38 5.89 8.43
N TYR A 181 -0.37 6.11 9.75
CA TYR A 181 -1.59 5.97 10.56
C TYR A 181 -2.65 7.02 10.22
N ASN A 182 -2.25 8.26 9.93
CA ASN A 182 -3.17 9.28 9.45
C ASN A 182 -3.84 8.83 8.13
N ILE A 183 -3.09 8.25 7.20
CA ILE A 183 -3.63 7.72 5.94
C ILE A 183 -4.62 6.58 6.21
N ILE A 184 -4.22 5.60 7.03
CA ILE A 184 -5.08 4.47 7.42
C ILE A 184 -6.40 4.98 8.02
N ARG A 185 -6.35 5.99 8.89
CA ARG A 185 -7.54 6.57 9.53
C ARG A 185 -8.41 7.39 8.58
N SER A 186 -7.79 8.25 7.77
CA SER A 186 -8.47 9.31 7.03
C SER A 186 -8.96 8.89 5.64
N LEU A 187 -8.56 7.72 5.14
CA LEU A 187 -9.17 7.10 3.95
C LEU A 187 -10.63 6.73 4.26
N ASN A 188 -11.53 7.70 4.06
CA ASN A 188 -12.95 7.56 4.36
C ASN A 188 -13.72 7.01 3.15
N PHE A 189 -14.20 5.77 3.27
CA PHE A 189 -14.99 5.06 2.24
C PHE A 189 -16.51 5.29 2.35
N GLY A 190 -16.96 6.16 3.27
CA GLY A 190 -18.36 6.46 3.49
C GLY A 190 -19.15 5.37 4.22
N ASP A 191 -18.49 4.46 4.93
CA ASP A 191 -19.11 3.45 5.81
C ASP A 191 -18.72 3.61 7.29
N GLY A 192 -18.14 4.75 7.66
CA GLY A 192 -17.73 5.05 9.03
C GLY A 192 -16.41 4.40 9.46
N TYR A 193 -15.72 3.71 8.54
CA TYR A 193 -14.40 3.14 8.77
C TYR A 193 -13.35 3.79 7.86
N GLY A 194 -12.09 3.73 8.33
CA GLY A 194 -10.93 4.12 7.56
C GLY A 194 -10.58 3.01 6.59
N LEU A 195 -9.29 2.81 6.34
CA LEU A 195 -8.79 1.66 5.58
C LEU A 195 -9.11 0.31 6.26
N ILE A 196 -8.95 0.26 7.58
CA ILE A 196 -9.19 -0.94 8.38
C ILE A 196 -10.65 -0.95 8.88
N LYS A 197 -11.29 -2.10 8.74
CA LYS A 197 -12.68 -2.39 9.10
C LYS A 197 -12.76 -3.86 9.57
N PRO A 198 -13.72 -4.23 10.44
CA PRO A 198 -13.99 -5.63 10.72
C PRO A 198 -14.27 -6.45 9.45
N GLU A 199 -13.88 -7.73 9.46
CA GLU A 199 -14.17 -8.70 8.39
C GLU A 199 -13.67 -8.31 6.99
N ASN A 200 -12.49 -7.71 6.91
CA ASN A 200 -11.95 -7.17 5.65
C ASN A 200 -10.44 -7.43 5.52
N HIS A 201 -10.00 -7.85 4.33
CA HIS A 201 -8.57 -7.92 4.02
C HIS A 201 -8.05 -6.51 3.73
N VAL A 202 -6.86 -6.20 4.22
CA VAL A 202 -6.26 -4.88 4.05
C VAL A 202 -4.88 -5.03 3.43
N PHE A 203 -4.62 -4.29 2.36
CA PHE A 203 -3.34 -4.21 1.69
C PHE A 203 -2.91 -2.75 1.60
N ILE A 204 -1.65 -2.47 1.92
CA ILE A 204 -1.03 -1.17 1.73
C ILE A 204 0.18 -1.39 0.82
N LEU A 205 0.22 -0.64 -0.27
CA LEU A 205 1.32 -0.65 -1.23
C LEU A 205 1.76 0.79 -1.50
N GLY A 206 2.98 0.98 -1.97
CA GLY A 206 3.44 2.31 -2.37
C GLY A 206 4.89 2.60 -2.09
N ASP A 207 5.28 3.85 -2.35
CA ASP A 207 6.54 4.42 -1.90
C ASP A 207 6.36 4.88 -0.44
N LEU A 208 6.63 3.96 0.49
CA LEU A 208 6.57 4.22 1.92
C LEU A 208 7.80 5.00 2.41
N ASN A 209 8.82 5.18 1.57
CA ASN A 209 9.99 6.03 1.81
C ASN A 209 10.81 5.73 3.08
N TYR A 210 10.61 4.56 3.72
CA TYR A 210 11.49 4.10 4.79
C TYR A 210 12.89 3.82 4.24
N ARG A 211 13.90 4.15 5.05
CA ARG A 211 15.30 4.18 4.64
C ARG A 211 16.09 3.05 5.30
N THR A 212 17.33 2.89 4.84
CA THR A 212 18.30 1.95 5.42
C THR A 212 19.25 2.59 6.42
N SER A 213 19.28 3.93 6.47
CA SER A 213 20.12 4.66 7.43
C SER A 213 19.48 6.02 7.74
N GLN A 214 19.54 6.41 9.01
CA GLN A 214 19.08 7.73 9.46
C GLN A 214 20.14 8.82 9.24
N ASN A 215 21.42 8.45 9.23
CA ASN A 215 22.55 9.38 9.11
C ASN A 215 23.48 8.96 7.97
N TYR A 216 22.95 8.94 6.75
CA TYR A 216 23.70 8.49 5.59
C TYR A 216 24.92 9.37 5.29
N THR A 217 26.10 8.74 5.18
CA THR A 217 27.21 9.30 4.40
C THR A 217 27.69 8.33 3.31
N PRO A 218 28.13 8.84 2.14
CA PRO A 218 28.45 8.00 0.98
C PRO A 218 29.56 6.97 1.19
N ASN A 219 30.45 7.20 2.16
CA ASN A 219 31.65 6.38 2.38
C ASN A 219 31.59 5.54 3.67
N ASP A 220 30.44 5.52 4.36
CA ASP A 220 30.29 4.68 5.55
C ASP A 220 30.27 3.20 5.19
N ALA A 221 30.68 2.37 6.15
CA ALA A 221 30.71 0.91 5.99
C ALA A 221 29.33 0.34 5.61
N GLU A 222 28.25 0.91 6.15
CA GLU A 222 26.86 0.52 5.85
C GLU A 222 26.53 0.74 4.36
N SER A 223 26.89 1.92 3.84
CA SER A 223 26.69 2.29 2.44
C SER A 223 27.46 1.38 1.50
N GLN A 224 28.72 1.06 1.85
CA GLN A 224 29.54 0.13 1.07
C GLN A 224 28.98 -1.30 1.11
N GLU A 225 28.45 -1.74 2.26
CA GLU A 225 27.80 -3.04 2.42
C GLU A 225 26.56 -3.17 1.52
N LEU A 226 25.73 -2.12 1.45
CA LEU A 226 24.56 -2.07 0.56
C LEU A 226 24.95 -1.99 -0.91
N LEU A 227 25.96 -1.18 -1.26
CA LEU A 227 26.43 -1.06 -2.65
C LEU A 227 27.05 -2.35 -3.16
N SER A 228 27.64 -3.17 -2.28
CA SER A 228 28.20 -4.48 -2.65
C SER A 228 27.17 -5.44 -3.24
N LEU A 229 25.86 -5.21 -3.01
CA LEU A 229 24.78 -5.99 -3.63
C LEU A 229 24.74 -5.89 -5.16
N LEU A 230 25.37 -4.88 -5.77
CA LEU A 230 25.48 -4.76 -7.23
C LEU A 230 26.61 -5.62 -7.81
N ASP A 231 27.65 -5.92 -7.02
CA ASP A 231 28.87 -6.57 -7.48
C ASP A 231 28.81 -8.10 -7.36
N VAL A 232 27.68 -8.65 -6.91
CA VAL A 232 27.60 -10.06 -6.54
C VAL A 232 27.29 -10.93 -7.76
N SER A 233 28.30 -11.67 -8.23
CA SER A 233 28.15 -12.80 -9.15
C SER A 233 27.71 -14.10 -8.44
N ALA A 234 26.97 -13.99 -7.33
CA ALA A 234 26.67 -15.14 -6.46
C ALA A 234 25.53 -15.98 -7.03
N THR A 235 25.47 -17.23 -6.56
CA THR A 235 24.29 -18.07 -6.73
C THR A 235 23.08 -17.42 -6.08
N ASP A 236 21.91 -17.59 -6.69
CA ASP A 236 20.65 -16.94 -6.28
C ASP A 236 20.38 -17.08 -4.77
N ALA A 237 20.63 -18.27 -4.19
CA ALA A 237 20.36 -18.53 -2.77
C ALA A 237 21.28 -17.77 -1.80
N ALA A 238 22.57 -17.63 -2.11
CA ALA A 238 23.51 -16.89 -1.27
C ALA A 238 23.23 -15.38 -1.34
N TYR A 239 22.87 -14.91 -2.53
CA TYR A 239 22.45 -13.54 -2.77
C TYR A 239 21.18 -13.20 -1.97
N SER A 240 20.12 -13.99 -2.09
CA SER A 240 18.87 -13.77 -1.36
C SER A 240 19.09 -13.74 0.16
N LYS A 241 19.88 -14.69 0.69
CA LYS A 241 20.20 -14.69 2.12
C LYS A 241 20.94 -13.42 2.55
N ARG A 242 21.87 -12.95 1.73
CA ARG A 242 22.62 -11.72 2.01
C ARG A 242 21.71 -10.49 2.02
N VAL A 243 20.77 -10.41 1.07
CA VAL A 243 19.75 -9.35 1.04
C VAL A 243 18.92 -9.38 2.32
N GLU A 244 18.44 -10.55 2.74
CA GLU A 244 17.67 -10.70 3.98
C GLU A 244 18.43 -10.20 5.21
N GLU A 245 19.69 -10.59 5.35
CA GLU A 245 20.55 -10.15 6.46
C GLU A 245 20.71 -8.62 6.49
N LEU A 246 20.75 -7.96 5.32
CA LEU A 246 20.84 -6.50 5.23
C LEU A 246 19.50 -5.82 5.52
N VAL A 247 18.38 -6.39 5.08
CA VAL A 247 17.04 -5.91 5.41
C VAL A 247 16.84 -5.96 6.93
N ASP A 248 17.12 -7.09 7.57
CA ASP A 248 16.96 -7.25 9.02
C ASP A 248 17.90 -6.32 9.82
N LYS A 249 19.06 -5.96 9.25
CA LYS A 249 20.05 -5.10 9.91
C LYS A 249 19.74 -3.61 9.76
N TYR A 250 19.24 -3.18 8.61
CA TYR A 250 19.21 -1.76 8.24
C TYR A 250 17.82 -1.19 7.92
N ASP A 251 16.84 -2.00 7.54
CA ASP A 251 15.56 -1.49 7.06
C ASP A 251 14.70 -0.88 8.18
N GLU A 252 14.42 0.43 8.08
CA GLU A 252 13.62 1.16 9.07
C GLU A 252 12.19 0.61 9.20
N LEU A 253 11.55 0.18 8.11
CA LEU A 253 10.18 -0.31 8.18
C LEU A 253 10.11 -1.64 8.91
N LYS A 254 11.01 -2.58 8.58
CA LYS A 254 11.13 -3.89 9.23
C LYS A 254 11.32 -3.72 10.73
N MET A 255 12.26 -2.86 11.14
CA MET A 255 12.51 -2.54 12.54
C MET A 255 11.31 -1.89 13.22
N SER A 256 10.65 -0.93 12.56
CA SER A 256 9.44 -0.25 13.06
C SER A 256 8.29 -1.23 13.29
N MET A 257 8.09 -2.19 12.37
CA MET A 257 7.10 -3.26 12.51
C MET A 257 7.45 -4.23 13.65
N GLN A 258 8.72 -4.63 13.77
CA GLN A 258 9.19 -5.53 14.83
C GLN A 258 9.07 -4.90 16.23
N ASN A 259 9.34 -3.60 16.34
CA ASN A 259 9.19 -2.84 17.58
C ASN A 259 7.72 -2.54 17.93
N GLY A 260 6.79 -2.74 17.00
CA GLY A 260 5.38 -2.41 17.16
C GLY A 260 5.07 -0.92 17.02
N ASP A 261 5.98 -0.12 16.45
CA ASP A 261 5.80 1.31 16.23
C ASP A 261 4.75 1.59 15.16
N VAL A 262 4.75 0.79 14.08
CA VAL A 262 3.81 0.90 12.96
C VAL A 262 3.27 -0.45 12.52
N LEU A 263 2.11 -0.45 11.85
CA LEU A 263 1.58 -1.61 11.15
C LEU A 263 1.50 -2.88 12.02
N GLN A 264 1.09 -2.71 13.28
CA GLN A 264 0.85 -3.85 14.17
C GLN A 264 -0.13 -4.83 13.51
N ASN A 265 0.19 -6.12 13.60
CA ASN A 265 -0.55 -7.22 12.96
C ASN A 265 -0.54 -7.25 11.42
N PHE A 266 0.28 -6.45 10.76
CA PHE A 266 0.57 -6.62 9.33
C PHE A 266 1.78 -7.54 9.14
N SER A 267 1.80 -8.20 7.98
CA SER A 267 2.93 -8.95 7.46
C SER A 267 3.40 -8.37 6.14
N GLU A 268 4.64 -8.70 5.82
CA GLU A 268 5.27 -8.38 4.54
C GLU A 268 5.87 -9.64 3.94
N GLY A 269 5.89 -9.72 2.61
CA GLY A 269 6.60 -10.78 1.91
C GLY A 269 8.10 -10.74 2.23
N LYS A 270 8.77 -11.88 2.05
CA LYS A 270 10.21 -11.97 2.27
C LYS A 270 10.97 -11.19 1.20
N ILE A 271 11.67 -10.13 1.59
CA ILE A 271 12.47 -9.31 0.66
C ILE A 271 13.76 -10.08 0.30
N THR A 272 13.86 -10.46 -0.97
CA THR A 272 15.03 -11.19 -1.52
C THR A 272 15.65 -10.47 -2.72
N PHE A 273 15.22 -9.22 -2.95
CA PHE A 273 15.63 -8.34 -4.03
C PHE A 273 16.40 -7.11 -3.51
N PRO A 274 17.28 -6.51 -4.32
CA PRO A 274 18.11 -5.38 -3.87
C PRO A 274 17.27 -4.13 -3.58
N PRO A 275 17.85 -3.12 -2.90
CA PRO A 275 17.18 -1.84 -2.67
C PRO A 275 16.62 -1.23 -3.96
N THR A 276 15.37 -0.77 -3.91
CA THR A 276 14.66 -0.28 -5.10
C THR A 276 14.93 1.19 -5.42
N TYR A 277 15.61 1.91 -4.52
CA TYR A 277 15.93 3.33 -4.61
C TYR A 277 17.35 3.58 -4.11
N LYS A 278 18.13 4.55 -4.58
CA LYS A 278 17.91 5.51 -5.67
C LYS A 278 18.85 5.22 -6.83
N PHE A 279 18.36 5.10 -8.05
CA PHE A 279 19.18 4.86 -9.22
C PHE A 279 19.48 6.14 -10.02
N HIS A 280 20.55 6.11 -10.82
CA HIS A 280 20.66 7.03 -11.94
C HIS A 280 19.67 6.62 -13.05
N LEU A 281 18.92 7.58 -13.59
CA LEU A 281 17.94 7.35 -14.65
C LEU A 281 18.55 6.58 -15.81
N ASN A 282 17.82 5.59 -16.33
CA ASN A 282 18.21 4.73 -17.45
C ASN A 282 19.47 3.88 -17.21
N THR A 283 19.85 3.67 -15.95
CA THR A 283 21.00 2.82 -15.58
C THR A 283 20.64 1.90 -14.41
N ALA A 284 21.38 0.81 -14.24
CA ALA A 284 21.32 -0.05 -13.06
C ALA A 284 22.25 0.41 -11.91
N ILE A 285 22.76 1.64 -11.95
CA ILE A 285 23.77 2.14 -11.01
C ILE A 285 23.09 3.00 -9.94
N TYR A 286 23.37 2.72 -8.66
CA TYR A 286 22.89 3.53 -7.54
C TYR A 286 23.49 4.94 -7.57
N ASN A 287 22.65 5.91 -7.24
CA ASN A 287 23.03 7.30 -7.04
C ASN A 287 23.43 7.52 -5.58
N THR A 288 24.73 7.63 -5.33
CA THR A 288 25.34 7.79 -3.99
C THR A 288 25.07 9.14 -3.32
N LYS A 289 24.17 9.97 -3.86
CA LYS A 289 23.62 11.12 -3.13
C LYS A 289 22.62 10.71 -2.03
N ARG A 290 22.18 9.45 -2.04
CA ARG A 290 21.22 8.86 -1.09
C ARG A 290 21.65 7.43 -0.75
N SER A 291 21.23 6.95 0.42
CA SER A 291 21.43 5.54 0.77
C SER A 291 20.55 4.64 -0.10
N PRO A 292 21.10 3.55 -0.68
CA PRO A 292 20.26 2.51 -1.27
C PRO A 292 19.21 2.01 -0.25
N SER A 293 17.93 2.12 -0.57
CA SER A 293 16.82 1.81 0.35
C SER A 293 15.67 1.04 -0.32
N TRP A 294 14.97 0.20 0.46
CA TRP A 294 13.71 -0.46 0.07
C TRP A 294 12.52 0.47 0.36
N CYS A 295 12.41 1.53 -0.44
CA CYS A 295 11.36 2.54 -0.28
C CYS A 295 9.97 2.02 -0.69
N ASP A 296 9.94 1.18 -1.72
CA ASP A 296 8.72 0.65 -2.33
C ASP A 296 8.31 -0.65 -1.65
N ARG A 297 7.09 -0.72 -1.11
CA ARG A 297 6.66 -1.82 -0.20
C ARG A 297 5.24 -2.31 -0.47
N VAL A 298 4.95 -3.56 -0.10
CA VAL A 298 3.60 -4.14 -0.09
C VAL A 298 3.41 -4.93 1.20
N VAL A 299 2.52 -4.45 2.07
CA VAL A 299 2.17 -5.06 3.35
C VAL A 299 0.70 -5.43 3.39
N TYR A 300 0.34 -6.44 4.16
CA TYR A 300 -1.03 -6.93 4.28
C TYR A 300 -1.38 -7.29 5.72
N LEU A 301 -2.63 -7.08 6.12
CA LEU A 301 -3.11 -7.45 7.44
C LEU A 301 -3.09 -8.97 7.60
N SER A 302 -2.46 -9.47 8.67
CA SER A 302 -2.19 -10.89 8.89
C SER A 302 -2.64 -11.39 10.27
N SER A 303 -3.63 -10.74 10.89
CA SER A 303 -4.24 -11.15 12.16
C SER A 303 -5.15 -12.37 12.00
N TYR A 304 -4.65 -13.51 11.55
CA TYR A 304 -5.47 -14.73 11.43
C TYR A 304 -5.49 -15.53 12.74
N GLU A 305 -6.59 -16.23 13.03
CA GLU A 305 -6.62 -17.21 14.11
C GLU A 305 -5.65 -18.35 13.79
N GLU A 306 -4.69 -18.61 14.68
CA GLU A 306 -3.86 -19.81 14.59
C GLU A 306 -4.76 -21.06 14.59
N VAL A 307 -4.68 -21.86 13.53
CA VAL A 307 -5.12 -23.26 13.60
C VAL A 307 -4.06 -24.00 14.42
N GLY A 308 -4.29 -24.06 15.73
CA GLY A 308 -3.52 -24.91 16.67
C GLY A 308 -2.61 -24.15 17.63
N PRO A 309 -2.17 -24.79 18.72
CA PRO A 309 -1.36 -24.15 19.74
C PRO A 309 0.09 -24.07 19.22
N ASN A 310 0.50 -22.91 18.68
CA ASN A 310 1.81 -22.30 18.87
C ASN A 310 2.06 -21.19 17.83
N THR A 311 2.04 -19.96 18.34
CA THR A 311 2.76 -18.75 17.94
C THR A 311 2.23 -17.91 16.76
N LEU A 312 1.84 -16.69 17.14
CA LEU A 312 1.32 -15.62 16.30
C LEU A 312 2.42 -15.16 15.34
N GLY A 313 2.10 -15.20 14.05
CA GLY A 313 2.55 -14.21 13.07
C GLY A 313 3.99 -14.27 12.57
N GLN A 314 4.92 -14.96 13.23
CA GLN A 314 6.27 -15.18 12.70
C GLN A 314 7.02 -16.22 13.54
N GLN A 315 6.91 -17.50 13.17
CA GLN A 315 7.94 -18.52 13.42
C GLN A 315 7.59 -19.81 12.67
N PHE A 316 8.38 -20.15 11.65
CA PHE A 316 8.32 -21.46 10.99
C PHE A 316 8.59 -22.56 12.02
N PRO A 317 7.74 -23.61 12.14
CA PRO A 317 7.96 -24.63 13.15
C PRO A 317 9.04 -25.61 12.71
N LYS A 318 10.16 -25.61 13.45
CA LYS A 318 10.95 -26.83 13.66
C LYS A 318 10.27 -27.62 14.78
N LEU A 319 9.54 -28.71 14.48
CA LEU A 319 9.88 -30.09 14.90
C LEU A 319 8.80 -31.18 14.64
N THR A 320 9.34 -32.40 14.52
CA THR A 320 8.85 -33.77 14.76
C THR A 320 7.50 -34.28 14.25
N SER A 321 7.67 -35.30 13.40
CA SER A 321 6.77 -36.38 12.99
C SER A 321 5.58 -36.70 13.91
N SER A 322 4.34 -36.51 13.42
CA SER A 322 3.51 -37.60 12.90
C SER A 322 2.02 -37.19 12.71
N SER A 323 1.72 -36.36 11.70
CA SER A 323 0.46 -36.32 10.89
C SER A 323 0.38 -35.03 10.04
N LYS A 324 1.50 -34.64 9.41
CA LYS A 324 1.70 -33.30 8.82
C LYS A 324 0.77 -32.96 7.67
N ALA A 325 0.42 -33.92 6.81
CA ALA A 325 -0.24 -33.63 5.53
C ALA A 325 -1.62 -32.94 5.67
N ASN A 326 -2.53 -33.47 6.50
CA ASN A 326 -3.88 -32.89 6.63
C ASN A 326 -3.90 -31.57 7.41
N HIS A 327 -3.01 -31.40 8.39
CA HIS A 327 -2.96 -30.17 9.19
C HIS A 327 -2.28 -29.04 8.40
N ASP A 328 -1.20 -29.33 7.69
CA ASP A 328 -0.51 -28.35 6.85
C ASP A 328 -1.41 -27.85 5.71
N GLU A 329 -2.27 -28.71 5.14
CA GLU A 329 -3.21 -28.33 4.08
C GLU A 329 -4.35 -27.43 4.60
N ILE A 330 -4.87 -27.68 5.80
CA ILE A 330 -5.89 -26.83 6.44
C ILE A 330 -5.30 -25.47 6.82
N VAL A 331 -4.09 -25.45 7.39
CA VAL A 331 -3.38 -24.21 7.74
C VAL A 331 -3.11 -23.35 6.49
N ARG A 332 -2.65 -23.97 5.40
CA ARG A 332 -2.41 -23.28 4.11
C ARG A 332 -3.67 -22.65 3.53
N GLN A 333 -4.84 -23.28 3.70
CA GLN A 333 -6.10 -22.72 3.23
C GLN A 333 -6.63 -21.58 4.11
N SER A 334 -6.14 -21.46 5.34
CA SER A 334 -6.56 -20.44 6.31
C SER A 334 -5.67 -19.21 6.38
N LEU A 335 -4.51 -19.22 5.71
CA LEU A 335 -3.51 -18.15 5.77
C LEU A 335 -3.19 -17.60 4.37
N PRO A 336 -2.77 -16.34 4.27
CA PRO A 336 -2.22 -15.80 3.03
C PRO A 336 -0.98 -16.56 2.58
N GLU A 337 -0.94 -16.94 1.31
CA GLU A 337 0.21 -17.60 0.68
C GLU A 337 0.87 -16.63 -0.30
N VAL A 338 2.07 -16.14 0.05
CA VAL A 338 2.91 -15.35 -0.84
C VAL A 338 3.63 -16.30 -1.79
N LYS A 339 3.30 -16.21 -3.08
CA LYS A 339 3.96 -17.01 -4.13
C LYS A 339 5.24 -16.33 -4.61
N GLU A 340 5.18 -15.03 -4.84
CA GLU A 340 6.32 -14.25 -5.30
C GLU A 340 6.25 -12.83 -4.75
N TYR A 341 7.39 -12.32 -4.29
CA TYR A 341 7.56 -10.92 -3.86
C TYR A 341 8.92 -10.41 -4.32
N ASN A 342 8.94 -9.59 -5.37
CA ASN A 342 10.16 -9.28 -6.09
C ASN A 342 10.14 -7.87 -6.73
N SER A 343 11.29 -7.40 -7.18
CA SER A 343 11.45 -6.17 -7.96
C SER A 343 11.58 -6.44 -9.46
N LEU A 344 11.12 -5.49 -10.27
CA LEU A 344 11.31 -5.47 -11.72
C LEU A 344 12.58 -4.69 -12.07
N ASP A 345 13.74 -5.31 -11.88
CA ASP A 345 15.05 -4.67 -12.03
C ASP A 345 15.36 -4.21 -13.47
N SER A 346 14.69 -4.82 -14.45
CA SER A 346 14.90 -4.50 -15.86
C SER A 346 14.18 -3.23 -16.35
N LEU A 347 13.34 -2.61 -15.52
CA LEU A 347 12.68 -1.33 -15.85
C LEU A 347 13.49 -0.15 -15.28
N LEU A 348 14.28 0.49 -16.13
CA LEU A 348 15.30 1.49 -15.72
C LEU A 348 14.83 2.95 -15.86
N MET A 349 13.57 3.18 -16.21
CA MET A 349 13.07 4.50 -16.62
C MET A 349 12.92 5.49 -15.46
N SER A 350 12.78 5.00 -14.23
CA SER A 350 12.73 5.78 -13.00
C SER A 350 14.03 5.58 -12.19
N ASP A 351 14.23 6.45 -11.19
CA ASP A 351 15.23 6.21 -10.15
C ASP A 351 14.74 5.23 -9.07
N HIS A 352 13.50 4.74 -9.21
CA HIS A 352 12.97 3.59 -8.50
C HIS A 352 12.88 2.34 -9.39
N ARG A 353 12.85 1.15 -8.76
CA ARG A 353 12.44 -0.11 -9.39
C ARG A 353 11.04 -0.48 -8.92
N PRO A 354 10.11 -0.83 -9.84
CA PRO A 354 8.82 -1.34 -9.43
C PRO A 354 8.97 -2.62 -8.60
N ILE A 355 8.04 -2.85 -7.70
CA ILE A 355 7.91 -4.13 -7.01
C ILE A 355 6.53 -4.73 -7.24
N TYR A 356 6.43 -6.03 -7.09
CA TYR A 356 5.18 -6.77 -7.20
C TYR A 356 5.09 -7.88 -6.16
N LEU A 357 3.85 -8.20 -5.80
CA LEU A 357 3.46 -9.26 -4.90
C LEU A 357 2.38 -10.13 -5.56
N GLU A 358 2.69 -11.40 -5.79
CA GLU A 358 1.69 -12.44 -6.08
C GLU A 358 1.32 -13.14 -4.77
N ILE A 359 0.06 -13.01 -4.36
CA ILE A 359 -0.44 -13.55 -3.10
C ILE A 359 -1.83 -14.17 -3.28
N SER A 360 -2.06 -15.31 -2.67
CA SER A 360 -3.39 -15.90 -2.52
C SER A 360 -3.88 -15.66 -1.10
N VAL A 361 -5.06 -15.06 -0.93
CA VAL A 361 -5.65 -14.86 0.40
C VAL A 361 -6.84 -15.78 0.64
N PRO A 362 -7.07 -16.26 1.87
CA PRO A 362 -8.26 -17.05 2.19
C PRO A 362 -9.53 -16.21 1.97
N PHE A 363 -10.66 -16.88 1.76
CA PHE A 363 -11.96 -16.20 1.71
C PHE A 363 -12.36 -15.65 3.08
N SER A 364 -11.93 -16.30 4.16
CA SER A 364 -12.13 -15.81 5.52
C SER A 364 -11.20 -14.62 5.81
N PRO A 365 -11.73 -13.47 6.24
CA PRO A 365 -10.90 -12.31 6.55
C PRO A 365 -10.09 -12.49 7.83
N PRO A 366 -9.00 -11.72 8.02
CA PRO A 366 -8.29 -11.66 9.30
C PRO A 366 -9.21 -11.20 10.43
N GLN A 367 -8.86 -11.55 11.67
CA GLN A 367 -9.47 -10.99 12.88
C GLN A 367 -9.37 -9.47 12.87
N SER A 368 -10.47 -8.84 13.28
CA SER A 368 -10.53 -7.38 13.40
C SER A 368 -9.55 -6.89 14.45
N ILE A 369 -8.66 -5.97 14.05
CA ILE A 369 -7.78 -5.24 14.97
C ILE A 369 -8.37 -3.88 15.38
N ILE A 370 -9.64 -3.62 15.03
CA ILE A 370 -10.36 -2.40 15.39
C ILE A 370 -11.61 -2.74 16.19
N SER A 371 -11.84 -2.02 17.30
CA SER A 371 -13.08 -2.12 18.06
C SER A 371 -14.24 -1.51 17.25
N PRO A 372 -15.33 -2.25 16.98
CA PRO A 372 -16.51 -1.69 16.34
C PRO A 372 -17.14 -0.57 17.18
N LEU A 373 -17.04 -0.65 18.50
CA LEU A 373 -17.60 0.32 19.45
C LEU A 373 -16.70 1.56 19.56
N SER A 374 -15.45 1.40 19.99
CA SER A 374 -14.57 2.53 20.28
C SER A 374 -13.85 3.08 19.05
N GLY A 375 -13.74 2.33 17.96
CA GLY A 375 -12.96 2.71 16.77
C GLY A 375 -11.44 2.76 17.00
N CYS A 376 -11.00 2.33 18.18
CA CYS A 376 -9.59 2.22 18.54
C CYS A 376 -9.02 0.88 18.07
N MET A 377 -7.73 0.88 17.75
CA MET A 377 -6.96 -0.32 17.52
C MET A 377 -6.94 -1.17 18.80
N GLN A 378 -7.28 -2.45 18.66
CA GLN A 378 -7.16 -3.43 19.72
C GLN A 378 -5.84 -4.17 19.53
N ILE A 379 -4.90 -3.97 20.45
CA ILE A 379 -3.68 -4.78 20.48
C ILE A 379 -4.09 -6.15 21.00
N LEU A 380 -4.11 -7.15 20.12
CA LEU A 380 -4.35 -8.54 20.52
C LEU A 380 -3.19 -8.98 21.44
N PRO A 381 -3.43 -9.35 22.72
CA PRO A 381 -2.36 -9.76 23.61
C PRO A 381 -1.71 -11.03 23.07
N ALA A 382 -0.39 -11.00 22.87
CA ALA A 382 0.37 -12.22 22.61
C ALA A 382 0.27 -13.15 23.84
N GLY A 383 -0.53 -14.22 23.76
CA GLY A 383 -0.45 -15.35 24.70
C GLY A 383 -1.62 -15.63 25.64
N LEU A 384 -2.82 -15.04 25.48
CA LEU A 384 -3.99 -15.46 26.27
C LEU A 384 -4.78 -16.57 25.55
N LYS A 385 -4.82 -17.75 26.18
CA LYS A 385 -5.49 -18.97 25.69
C LYS A 385 -6.97 -18.71 25.35
N ALA A 386 -7.38 -19.05 24.13
CA ALA A 386 -8.74 -18.87 23.60
C ALA A 386 -9.88 -19.57 24.39
N GLY A 387 -9.56 -20.46 25.34
CA GLY A 387 -10.57 -21.16 26.15
C GLY A 387 -11.30 -20.30 27.20
N VAL A 388 -10.88 -19.06 27.43
CA VAL A 388 -11.50 -18.17 28.45
C VAL A 388 -12.31 -17.01 27.82
N LEU A 389 -12.19 -16.78 26.50
CA LEU A 389 -12.68 -15.54 25.87
C LEU A 389 -14.21 -15.49 25.63
N LEU A 390 -14.91 -16.62 25.62
CA LEU A 390 -16.37 -16.66 25.39
C LEU A 390 -17.20 -16.08 26.54
N ASN A 391 -16.60 -15.83 27.72
CA ASN A 391 -17.25 -15.16 28.85
C ASN A 391 -16.74 -13.72 29.10
N GLU A 392 -15.68 -13.29 28.40
CA GLU A 392 -15.06 -11.98 28.64
C GLU A 392 -15.46 -10.90 27.64
N THR A 393 -15.98 -11.25 26.46
CA THR A 393 -16.55 -10.25 25.51
C THR A 393 -17.68 -9.46 26.16
N SER A 394 -18.54 -10.12 26.95
CA SER A 394 -19.61 -9.46 27.71
C SER A 394 -19.05 -8.58 28.85
N ARG A 395 -17.89 -8.92 29.42
CA ARG A 395 -17.24 -8.14 30.47
C ARG A 395 -16.46 -6.95 29.91
N LEU A 396 -15.82 -7.08 28.75
CA LEU A 396 -15.16 -5.98 28.04
C LEU A 396 -16.16 -4.95 27.55
N GLU A 397 -17.29 -5.38 26.97
CA GLU A 397 -18.40 -4.47 26.64
C GLU A 397 -19.02 -3.82 27.88
N ALA A 398 -19.06 -4.53 29.03
CA ALA A 398 -19.53 -3.97 30.29
C ALA A 398 -18.53 -3.01 30.95
N LEU A 399 -17.22 -3.28 30.82
CA LEU A 399 -16.12 -2.43 31.30
C LEU A 399 -15.98 -1.16 30.45
N GLU A 400 -16.19 -1.25 29.13
CA GLU A 400 -16.24 -0.08 28.24
C GLU A 400 -17.46 0.82 28.51
N ARG A 401 -18.57 0.26 29.00
CA ARG A 401 -19.74 1.05 29.46
C ARG A 401 -19.54 1.71 30.83
N SER A 402 -18.61 1.22 31.66
CA SER A 402 -18.27 1.87 32.93
C SER A 402 -17.22 2.94 32.69
N SER A 403 -17.67 4.20 32.69
CA SER A 403 -16.86 5.41 32.58
C SER A 403 -15.59 5.39 33.44
N ASN A 404 -14.43 5.44 32.79
CA ASN A 404 -13.22 6.20 33.12
C ASN A 404 -12.05 5.62 32.32
N VAL A 405 -11.91 6.04 31.06
CA VAL A 405 -10.72 5.74 30.26
C VAL A 405 -9.56 6.55 30.85
N VAL A 406 -8.91 5.96 31.85
CA VAL A 406 -7.66 6.44 32.42
C VAL A 406 -6.56 6.18 31.40
N SER A 407 -5.92 7.26 30.99
CA SER A 407 -4.77 7.32 30.09
C SER A 407 -3.67 6.29 30.45
N GLY A 408 -3.36 5.41 29.50
CA GLY A 408 -2.29 4.40 29.48
C GLY A 408 -2.07 3.92 28.02
N PRO A 409 -0.90 3.34 27.68
CA PRO A 409 -0.10 3.69 26.51
C PRO A 409 -0.87 3.65 25.16
N THR A 410 -0.88 4.82 24.50
CA THR A 410 -1.34 5.15 23.14
C THR A 410 -2.45 4.29 22.52
N THR A 411 -3.71 4.56 22.89
CA THR A 411 -4.86 4.09 22.11
C THR A 411 -4.90 4.78 20.74
N LEU A 412 -4.68 4.04 19.66
CA LEU A 412 -4.72 4.57 18.29
C LEU A 412 -6.14 4.52 17.72
N TYR A 413 -6.75 5.68 17.47
CA TYR A 413 -8.08 5.77 16.85
C TYR A 413 -8.00 5.71 15.31
N LEU A 414 -8.72 4.77 14.69
CA LEU A 414 -8.58 4.42 13.27
C LEU A 414 -9.81 4.72 12.41
N LYS A 415 -10.91 5.21 12.98
CA LYS A 415 -12.06 5.67 12.19
C LYS A 415 -11.85 7.12 11.71
N PRO A 416 -12.44 7.52 10.56
CA PRO A 416 -12.33 8.88 10.07
C PRO A 416 -12.94 9.87 11.07
N THR A 417 -12.26 11.00 11.29
CA THR A 417 -12.71 12.04 12.22
C THR A 417 -13.34 13.23 11.48
N THR A 418 -14.09 14.07 12.19
CA THR A 418 -14.57 15.36 11.67
C THR A 418 -13.42 16.25 11.22
N TYR A 419 -12.28 16.20 11.92
CA TYR A 419 -11.08 16.93 11.55
C TYR A 419 -10.50 16.46 10.21
N ASP A 420 -10.47 15.14 9.98
CA ASP A 420 -10.08 14.58 8.68
C ASP A 420 -11.01 15.08 7.58
N ASN A 421 -12.33 15.07 7.83
CA ASN A 421 -13.32 15.54 6.87
C ASN A 421 -13.11 17.02 6.48
N ILE A 422 -12.87 17.90 7.46
CA ILE A 422 -12.56 19.32 7.21
C ILE A 422 -11.24 19.45 6.43
N THR A 423 -10.22 18.72 6.86
CA THR A 423 -8.90 18.76 6.23
C THR A 423 -8.96 18.37 4.75
N GLN A 424 -9.61 17.24 4.44
CA GLN A 424 -9.64 16.72 3.09
C GLN A 424 -10.61 17.47 2.15
N ASN A 425 -11.70 18.04 2.68
CA ASN A 425 -12.72 18.69 1.83
C ASN A 425 -12.61 20.22 1.77
N VAL A 426 -11.91 20.86 2.72
CA VAL A 426 -11.77 22.32 2.77
C VAL A 426 -10.31 22.74 2.65
N ILE A 427 -9.45 22.23 3.54
CA ILE A 427 -8.06 22.70 3.64
C ILE A 427 -7.25 22.25 2.42
N ARG A 428 -7.34 20.96 2.04
CA ARG A 428 -6.60 20.39 0.91
C ARG A 428 -6.91 21.09 -0.42
N PRO A 429 -8.18 21.30 -0.85
CA PRO A 429 -8.46 22.00 -2.09
C PRO A 429 -7.90 23.43 -2.13
N LEU A 430 -7.98 24.16 -1.02
CA LEU A 430 -7.41 25.50 -0.90
C LEU A 430 -5.88 25.46 -1.03
N SER A 431 -5.24 24.57 -0.27
CA SER A 431 -3.78 24.36 -0.30
C SER A 431 -3.28 24.01 -1.71
N ASN A 432 -3.93 23.04 -2.36
CA ASN A 432 -3.61 22.64 -3.73
C ASN A 432 -3.78 23.78 -4.72
N THR A 433 -4.83 24.59 -4.58
CA THR A 433 -5.07 25.75 -5.45
C THR A 433 -3.96 26.79 -5.30
N ILE A 434 -3.61 27.15 -4.07
CA ILE A 434 -2.56 28.14 -3.78
C ILE A 434 -1.21 27.66 -4.31
N ILE A 435 -0.83 26.42 -4.00
CA ILE A 435 0.45 25.84 -4.44
C ILE A 435 0.46 25.69 -5.96
N GLY A 436 -0.62 25.16 -6.55
CA GLY A 436 -0.73 24.91 -7.99
C GLY A 436 -0.58 26.19 -8.81
N TYR A 437 -1.34 27.24 -8.48
CA TYR A 437 -1.22 28.52 -9.17
C TYR A 437 0.11 29.22 -8.86
N GLY A 438 0.65 29.08 -7.64
CA GLY A 438 1.97 29.60 -7.30
C GLY A 438 3.08 29.00 -8.18
N ILE A 439 3.11 27.67 -8.31
CA ILE A 439 4.06 26.97 -9.19
C ILE A 439 3.77 27.31 -10.66
N TRP A 440 2.51 27.39 -11.08
CA TRP A 440 2.16 27.73 -12.47
C TRP A 440 2.65 29.13 -12.86
N LEU A 441 2.40 30.15 -12.03
CA LEU A 441 2.80 31.54 -12.25
C LEU A 441 4.32 31.70 -12.33
N GLY A 442 5.06 31.06 -11.43
CA GLY A 442 6.53 31.15 -11.39
C GLY A 442 7.22 30.24 -12.40
N GLY A 443 6.74 29.01 -12.54
CA GLY A 443 7.41 27.93 -13.26
C GLY A 443 7.15 27.92 -14.77
N THR A 444 5.95 28.31 -15.22
CA THR A 444 5.58 28.19 -16.63
C THR A 444 5.75 29.51 -17.39
N ARG A 445 6.04 29.42 -18.71
CA ARG A 445 6.10 30.61 -19.58
C ARG A 445 4.75 31.34 -19.62
N GLN A 446 3.65 30.60 -19.70
CA GLN A 446 2.30 31.16 -19.75
C GLN A 446 1.96 31.87 -18.44
N GLY A 447 2.25 31.26 -17.29
CA GLY A 447 2.04 31.87 -15.98
C GLY A 447 2.86 33.15 -15.79
N ARG A 448 4.13 33.15 -16.19
CA ARG A 448 4.97 34.36 -16.15
C ARG A 448 4.45 35.46 -17.07
N LEU A 449 3.97 35.13 -18.27
CA LEU A 449 3.36 36.11 -19.17
C LEU A 449 2.05 36.68 -18.60
N PHE A 450 1.22 35.83 -17.98
CA PHE A 450 0.00 36.27 -17.30
C PHE A 450 0.32 37.24 -16.16
N LEU A 451 1.31 36.91 -15.31
CA LEU A 451 1.75 37.78 -14.22
C LEU A 451 2.28 39.12 -14.74
N LEU A 452 3.11 39.10 -15.78
CA LEU A 452 3.61 40.33 -16.42
C LEU A 452 2.48 41.18 -16.98
N THR A 453 1.47 40.55 -17.60
CA THR A 453 0.28 41.23 -18.12
C THR A 453 -0.53 41.85 -16.98
N LEU A 454 -0.72 41.13 -15.88
CA LEU A 454 -1.41 41.66 -14.68
C LEU A 454 -0.66 42.85 -14.09
N ILE A 455 0.66 42.75 -13.91
CA ILE A 455 1.51 43.84 -13.41
C ILE A 455 1.42 45.04 -14.36
N PHE A 456 1.45 44.82 -15.67
CA PHE A 456 1.31 45.88 -16.65
C PHE A 456 -0.06 46.56 -16.57
N ILE A 457 -1.15 45.80 -16.46
CA ILE A 457 -2.51 46.35 -16.28
C ILE A 457 -2.61 47.19 -15.00
N VAL A 458 -2.07 46.68 -13.88
CA VAL A 458 -2.05 47.39 -12.59
C VAL A 458 -1.22 48.68 -12.71
N TRP A 459 -0.05 48.62 -13.36
CA TRP A 459 0.79 49.78 -13.59
C TRP A 459 0.09 50.83 -14.47
N VAL A 460 -0.57 50.41 -15.56
CA VAL A 460 -1.38 51.31 -16.41
C VAL A 460 -2.51 51.93 -15.58
N TYR A 461 -3.20 51.14 -14.77
CA TYR A 461 -4.28 51.65 -13.91
C TYR A 461 -3.77 52.76 -12.99
N PHE A 462 -2.73 52.50 -12.19
CA PHE A 462 -2.16 53.51 -11.27
C PHE A 462 -1.48 54.70 -11.96
N ARG A 463 -1.09 54.57 -13.23
CA ARG A 463 -0.44 55.66 -13.96
C ARG A 463 -1.44 56.63 -14.57
N PHE A 464 -2.63 56.16 -14.94
CA PHE A 464 -3.60 56.92 -15.72
C PHE A 464 -4.95 57.16 -15.01
N PHE A 465 -5.23 56.44 -13.92
CA PHE A 465 -6.39 56.59 -13.05
C PHE A 465 -5.94 56.72 -11.59
#